data_AF-D2PH55-F1
#
_entry.id   AF-D2PH55-F1
#
_cell.length_a   1.000
_cell.length_b   1.000
_cell.length_c   1.000
_cell.angle_alpha   90.00
_cell.angle_beta   90.00
_cell.angle_gamma   90.00
#
_symmetry.space_group_name_H-M   'P 1'
#
loop_
_entity.id
_entity.type
_entity.pdbx_description
1 polymer ?
#
loop_
_entity_poly.entity_id
_entity_poly.type
_entity_poly.pdbx_seq_one_letter_code
_entity_poly.pdbx_strand_id
1 'polypeptide(L)'
;MNIKVTIFNYITIFNYILDRSYIFLLFILFISLIFPIVSAFISLIFVGLLFQGIYLRRQSSANSPYIVLEILSMLLLIYTVQFFVYLLKITDIVPLSYSVVIFLSLYRLKRGIKKKTNYLQNSKIAFALLLLAFLLSWFISGFLDLSQGNFSVFGQFGYFSYPLLAFMNFISAFASVTASPWFMIDMGIWLGVIGIFRIIEYNKIENKIRYLLMMFAYAFYSIYLPTFSPISSEVKYIPYMWFNGLGTYGPVKSSYLLDGIIGTFTVTAILSFMFGSRQICSVTCTAPYMLQGTFLNSMKKYNRSSKVGRNTLTSRISSWYKWIITITWISLLILAILSYLKFSILGNDPTMLYTSLYFNVIWYFQFMLMPFLGNYACVNNGICAWGSFNQFFGYLGLFKLKVRDPKKCLTCKTVDCAYACPVGLTDMRASFIKKGEFKSFKCIGVGDCVEVCPYNNITFYDARSWIKEKLHSINFNL
;
A
#
# COMPACT_ATOMS: atom_id res chain seq x y z
N MET A 1 -25.50 -21.33 -4.93
CA MET A 1 -25.66 -21.38 -6.41
C MET A 1 -25.58 -19.99 -7.05
N ASN A 2 -26.12 -18.93 -6.43
CA ASN A 2 -26.07 -17.55 -6.96
C ASN A 2 -24.67 -16.92 -7.09
N ILE A 3 -23.70 -17.22 -6.22
CA ILE A 3 -22.36 -16.59 -6.28
C ILE A 3 -21.57 -16.98 -7.55
N LYS A 4 -21.74 -18.20 -8.06
CA LYS A 4 -21.02 -18.67 -9.27
C LYS A 4 -21.51 -17.96 -10.55
N VAL A 5 -22.80 -17.67 -10.64
CA VAL A 5 -23.39 -16.94 -11.78
C VAL A 5 -22.92 -15.48 -11.79
N THR A 6 -22.83 -14.85 -10.62
CA THR A 6 -22.30 -13.48 -10.50
C THR A 6 -20.82 -13.40 -10.88
N ILE A 7 -19.99 -14.36 -10.41
CA ILE A 7 -18.55 -14.43 -10.75
C ILE A 7 -18.34 -14.63 -12.26
N PHE A 8 -19.15 -15.47 -12.92
CA PHE A 8 -19.06 -15.69 -14.36
C PHE A 8 -19.34 -14.41 -15.15
N ASN A 9 -20.38 -13.66 -14.77
CA ASN A 9 -20.70 -12.37 -15.41
C ASN A 9 -19.59 -11.33 -15.21
N TYR A 10 -18.95 -11.29 -14.04
CA TYR A 10 -17.81 -10.40 -13.80
C TYR A 10 -16.63 -10.73 -14.71
N ILE A 11 -16.27 -12.01 -14.85
CA ILE A 11 -15.15 -12.44 -15.71
C ILE A 11 -15.39 -12.00 -17.16
N THR A 12 -16.61 -12.12 -17.66
CA THR A 12 -16.99 -11.70 -19.02
C THR A 12 -16.85 -10.18 -19.20
N ILE A 13 -17.34 -9.38 -18.24
CA ILE A 13 -17.22 -7.91 -18.29
C ILE A 13 -15.75 -7.47 -18.27
N PHE A 14 -14.91 -8.07 -17.42
CA PHE A 14 -13.49 -7.71 -17.35
C PHE A 14 -12.70 -8.15 -18.58
N ASN A 15 -13.06 -9.29 -19.16
CA ASN A 15 -12.52 -9.69 -20.45
C ASN A 15 -12.87 -8.66 -21.52
N TYR A 16 -14.12 -8.21 -21.55
CA TYR A 16 -14.56 -7.16 -22.46
C TYR A 16 -13.77 -5.84 -22.27
N ILE A 17 -13.55 -5.39 -21.03
CA ILE A 17 -12.76 -4.19 -20.72
C ILE A 17 -11.33 -4.32 -21.23
N LEU A 18 -10.66 -5.46 -21.00
CA LEU A 18 -9.30 -5.70 -21.47
C LEU A 18 -9.23 -5.76 -23.00
N ASP A 19 -10.18 -6.42 -23.64
CA ASP A 19 -10.18 -6.64 -25.09
C ASP A 19 -10.57 -5.35 -25.84
N ARG A 20 -11.36 -4.46 -25.23
CA ARG A 20 -11.74 -3.13 -25.77
C ARG A 20 -10.95 -1.96 -25.17
N SER A 21 -9.87 -2.25 -24.46
CA SER A 21 -9.12 -1.28 -23.66
C SER A 21 -8.57 -0.08 -24.48
N TYR A 22 -8.17 -0.30 -25.73
CA TYR A 22 -7.75 0.80 -26.62
C TYR A 22 -8.92 1.72 -27.05
N ILE A 23 -10.15 1.22 -27.12
CA ILE A 23 -11.32 2.06 -27.41
C ILE A 23 -11.62 2.95 -26.19
N PHE A 24 -11.57 2.37 -24.98
CA PHE A 24 -11.71 3.14 -23.75
C PHE A 24 -10.61 4.21 -23.64
N LEU A 25 -9.37 3.90 -24.05
CA LEU A 25 -8.29 4.88 -24.08
C LEU A 25 -8.57 6.04 -25.04
N LEU A 26 -9.11 5.78 -26.24
CA LEU A 26 -9.52 6.83 -27.18
C LEU A 26 -10.65 7.70 -26.61
N PHE A 27 -11.58 7.11 -25.86
CA PHE A 27 -12.61 7.86 -25.15
C PHE A 27 -12.01 8.75 -24.05
N ILE A 28 -11.07 8.23 -23.25
CA ILE A 28 -10.35 9.00 -22.22
C ILE A 28 -9.58 10.17 -22.85
N LEU A 29 -8.92 9.93 -23.99
CA LEU A 29 -8.24 10.97 -24.75
C LEU A 29 -9.19 12.12 -25.10
N PHE A 30 -10.35 11.80 -25.68
CA PHE A 30 -11.37 12.79 -26.02
C PHE A 30 -11.81 13.60 -24.80
N ILE A 31 -12.12 12.93 -23.68
CA ILE A 31 -12.51 13.62 -22.44
C ILE A 31 -11.36 14.48 -21.91
N SER A 32 -10.11 14.03 -22.00
CA SER A 32 -8.97 14.78 -21.45
C SER A 32 -8.67 16.09 -22.18
N LEU A 33 -9.10 16.24 -23.43
CA LEU A 33 -8.99 17.50 -24.16
C LEU A 33 -9.98 18.55 -23.66
N ILE A 34 -11.16 18.11 -23.20
CA ILE A 34 -12.26 19.01 -22.81
C ILE A 34 -12.29 19.21 -21.29
N PHE A 35 -12.09 18.13 -20.53
CA PHE A 35 -12.18 18.07 -19.08
C PHE A 35 -10.98 17.30 -18.48
N PRO A 36 -9.78 17.91 -18.46
CA PRO A 36 -8.53 17.21 -18.07
C PRO A 36 -8.54 16.70 -16.62
N ILE A 37 -9.18 17.43 -15.70
CA ILE A 37 -9.36 16.98 -14.31
C ILE A 37 -10.28 15.77 -14.24
N VAL A 38 -11.41 15.78 -14.95
CA VAL A 38 -12.34 14.64 -14.99
C VAL A 38 -11.68 13.42 -15.63
N SER A 39 -10.88 13.61 -16.69
CA SER A 39 -10.16 12.51 -17.32
C SER A 39 -9.15 11.86 -16.40
N ALA A 40 -8.49 12.62 -15.50
CA ALA A 40 -7.58 12.07 -14.51
C ALA A 40 -8.27 11.01 -13.64
N PHE A 41 -9.43 11.35 -13.08
CA PHE A 41 -10.22 10.42 -12.28
C PHE A 41 -10.70 9.19 -13.06
N ILE A 42 -11.20 9.39 -14.29
CA ILE A 42 -11.62 8.28 -15.16
C ILE A 42 -10.43 7.37 -15.48
N SER A 43 -9.25 7.95 -15.73
CA SER A 43 -8.03 7.20 -16.03
C SER A 43 -7.61 6.34 -14.86
N LEU A 44 -7.65 6.86 -13.62
CA LEU A 44 -7.31 6.10 -12.42
C LEU A 44 -8.28 4.94 -12.18
N ILE A 45 -9.60 5.16 -12.35
CA ILE A 45 -10.59 4.08 -12.28
C ILE A 45 -10.31 3.02 -13.34
N PHE A 46 -10.02 3.46 -14.58
CA PHE A 46 -9.70 2.57 -15.69
C PHE A 46 -8.44 1.74 -15.41
N VAL A 47 -7.38 2.34 -14.84
CA VAL A 47 -6.18 1.64 -14.38
C VAL A 47 -6.55 0.54 -13.39
N GLY A 48 -7.34 0.85 -12.35
CA GLY A 48 -7.82 -0.13 -11.38
C GLY A 48 -8.54 -1.32 -12.03
N LEU A 49 -9.38 -1.05 -13.03
CA LEU A 49 -10.10 -2.08 -13.80
C LEU A 49 -9.15 -2.94 -14.66
N LEU A 50 -8.13 -2.34 -15.29
CA LEU A 50 -7.12 -3.07 -16.06
C LEU A 50 -6.33 -4.05 -15.17
N PHE A 51 -5.90 -3.60 -13.99
CA PHE A 51 -5.20 -4.44 -13.02
C PHE A 51 -6.09 -5.57 -12.49
N GLN A 52 -7.37 -5.30 -12.25
CA GLN A 52 -8.35 -6.35 -11.91
C GLN A 52 -8.49 -7.36 -13.05
N GLY A 53 -8.56 -6.91 -14.31
CA GLY A 53 -8.61 -7.78 -15.49
C GLY A 53 -7.39 -8.71 -15.59
N ILE A 54 -6.18 -8.19 -15.39
CA ILE A 54 -4.96 -9.02 -15.35
C ILE A 54 -5.01 -10.03 -14.20
N TYR A 55 -5.47 -9.59 -13.03
CA TYR A 55 -5.59 -10.47 -11.86
C TYR A 55 -6.53 -11.66 -12.11
N LEU A 56 -7.64 -11.45 -12.81
CA LEU A 56 -8.56 -12.54 -13.17
C LEU A 56 -7.93 -13.56 -14.12
N ARG A 57 -7.02 -13.12 -15.02
CA ARG A 57 -6.27 -13.98 -15.95
C ARG A 57 -4.93 -14.51 -15.37
N ARG A 58 -4.65 -14.34 -14.07
CA ARG A 58 -3.34 -14.64 -13.44
C ARG A 58 -2.86 -16.10 -13.51
N GLN A 59 -3.75 -17.05 -13.75
CA GLN A 59 -3.40 -18.48 -13.78
C GLN A 59 -2.86 -18.94 -15.14
N SER A 60 -3.08 -18.17 -16.21
CA SER A 60 -2.64 -18.51 -17.56
C SER A 60 -1.67 -17.48 -18.12
N SER A 61 -0.86 -17.91 -19.10
CA SER A 61 -0.03 -16.99 -19.88
C SER A 61 -0.90 -16.28 -20.91
N ALA A 62 -1.06 -14.97 -20.77
CA ALA A 62 -1.94 -14.15 -21.60
C ALA A 62 -1.18 -12.95 -22.16
N ASN A 63 -1.74 -12.30 -23.17
CA ASN A 63 -1.22 -11.03 -23.70
C ASN A 63 -1.61 -9.81 -22.84
N SER A 64 -2.55 -9.96 -21.90
CA SER A 64 -3.07 -8.87 -21.07
C SER A 64 -2.00 -8.07 -20.32
N PRO A 65 -0.91 -8.64 -19.77
CA PRO A 65 0.11 -7.82 -19.11
C PRO A 65 0.78 -6.83 -20.07
N TYR A 66 1.02 -7.21 -21.33
CA TYR A 66 1.61 -6.31 -22.33
C TYR A 66 0.63 -5.25 -22.81
N ILE A 67 -0.65 -5.61 -22.97
CA ILE A 67 -1.71 -4.63 -23.30
C ILE A 67 -1.76 -3.53 -22.24
N VAL A 68 -1.78 -3.92 -20.96
CA VAL A 68 -1.82 -2.94 -19.86
C VAL A 68 -0.53 -2.14 -19.76
N LEU A 69 0.65 -2.73 -19.96
CA LEU A 69 1.91 -1.97 -20.03
C LEU A 69 1.87 -0.88 -21.10
N GLU A 70 1.36 -1.21 -22.29
CA GLU A 70 1.27 -0.26 -23.39
C GLU A 70 0.27 0.86 -23.11
N ILE A 71 -0.91 0.52 -22.56
CA ILE A 71 -1.92 1.51 -22.17
C ILE A 71 -1.41 2.42 -21.05
N LEU A 72 -0.74 1.87 -20.03
CA LEU A 72 -0.13 2.66 -18.97
C LEU A 72 0.93 3.60 -19.55
N SER A 73 1.73 3.14 -20.52
CA SER A 73 2.74 3.98 -21.18
C SER A 73 2.10 5.13 -21.99
N MET A 74 0.99 4.86 -22.67
CA MET A 74 0.23 5.86 -23.41
C MET A 74 -0.43 6.89 -22.48
N LEU A 75 -1.07 6.45 -21.40
CA LEU A 75 -1.62 7.34 -20.38
C LEU A 75 -0.52 8.16 -19.73
N LEU A 76 0.61 7.52 -19.39
CA LEU A 76 1.77 8.19 -18.80
C LEU A 76 2.27 9.30 -19.73
N LEU A 77 2.35 9.07 -21.03
CA LEU A 77 2.75 10.11 -22.00
C LEU A 77 1.81 11.33 -21.95
N ILE A 78 0.49 11.12 -21.91
CA ILE A 78 -0.51 12.20 -21.83
C ILE A 78 -0.29 13.03 -20.56
N TYR A 79 -0.26 12.39 -19.40
CA TYR A 79 -0.17 13.11 -18.13
C TYR A 79 1.22 13.68 -17.85
N THR A 80 2.27 13.09 -18.40
CA THR A 80 3.61 13.69 -18.40
C THR A 80 3.58 15.02 -19.16
N VAL A 81 2.96 15.03 -20.34
CA VAL A 81 2.83 16.25 -21.14
C VAL A 81 1.95 17.28 -20.44
N GLN A 82 0.81 16.88 -19.88
CA GLN A 82 -0.04 17.78 -19.09
C GLN A 82 0.72 18.36 -17.89
N PHE A 83 1.48 17.55 -17.14
CA PHE A 83 2.31 18.03 -16.05
C PHE A 83 3.31 19.11 -16.51
N PHE A 84 4.04 18.86 -17.61
CA PHE A 84 5.01 19.83 -18.12
C PHE A 84 4.37 21.07 -18.77
N VAL A 85 3.16 20.96 -19.34
CA VAL A 85 2.39 22.11 -19.83
C VAL A 85 2.09 23.06 -18.67
N TYR A 86 1.66 22.54 -17.52
CA TYR A 86 1.38 23.39 -16.35
C TYR A 86 2.67 23.88 -15.69
N LEU A 87 3.72 23.06 -15.64
CA LEU A 87 4.99 23.43 -15.01
C LEU A 87 5.77 24.48 -15.82
N LEU A 88 5.87 24.30 -17.13
CA LEU A 88 6.71 25.11 -18.03
C LEU A 88 5.92 26.09 -18.90
N LYS A 89 4.59 26.03 -18.88
CA LYS A 89 3.69 26.83 -19.74
C LYS A 89 3.92 26.61 -21.25
N ILE A 90 4.38 25.41 -21.63
CA ILE A 90 4.62 25.04 -23.04
C ILE A 90 3.42 24.22 -23.55
N THR A 91 2.61 24.80 -24.45
CA THR A 91 1.37 24.18 -24.96
C THR A 91 1.55 23.41 -26.26
N ASP A 92 2.59 23.71 -27.04
CA ASP A 92 2.77 23.19 -28.42
C ASP A 92 3.01 21.68 -28.49
N ILE A 93 3.41 21.08 -27.37
CA ILE A 93 3.69 19.64 -27.26
C ILE A 93 2.41 18.80 -27.08
N VAL A 94 1.28 19.43 -26.74
CA VAL A 94 0.01 18.73 -26.48
C VAL A 94 -0.52 18.04 -27.73
N PRO A 95 -0.70 18.69 -28.90
CA PRO A 95 -1.23 18.01 -30.08
C PRO A 95 -0.37 16.81 -30.51
N LEU A 96 0.95 16.90 -30.36
CA LEU A 96 1.88 15.84 -30.71
C LEU A 96 1.69 14.59 -29.83
N SER A 97 1.55 14.77 -28.52
CA SER A 97 1.39 13.64 -27.60
C SER A 97 0.09 12.87 -27.84
N TYR A 98 -1.01 13.59 -28.11
CA TYR A 98 -2.30 13.00 -28.42
C TYR A 98 -2.27 12.25 -29.76
N SER A 99 -1.64 12.83 -30.78
CA SER A 99 -1.50 12.22 -32.10
C SER A 99 -0.76 10.89 -32.04
N VAL A 100 0.33 10.83 -31.27
CA VAL A 100 1.09 9.59 -31.03
C VAL A 100 0.22 8.53 -30.37
N VAL A 101 -0.54 8.87 -29.32
CA VAL A 101 -1.39 7.89 -28.62
C VAL A 101 -2.54 7.41 -29.50
N ILE A 102 -3.19 8.30 -30.26
CA ILE A 102 -4.26 7.94 -31.20
C ILE A 102 -3.72 6.96 -32.25
N PHE A 103 -2.60 7.30 -32.89
CA PHE A 103 -1.98 6.45 -33.91
C PHE A 103 -1.64 5.06 -33.38
N LEU A 104 -0.98 4.98 -32.22
CA LEU A 104 -0.62 3.70 -31.60
C LEU A 104 -1.88 2.90 -31.19
N SER A 105 -2.91 3.56 -30.68
CA SER A 105 -4.18 2.90 -30.31
C SER A 105 -4.88 2.30 -31.52
N LEU A 106 -4.96 3.03 -32.63
CA LEU A 106 -5.53 2.55 -33.89
C LEU A 106 -4.70 1.40 -34.48
N TYR A 107 -3.37 1.51 -34.43
CA TYR A 107 -2.46 0.43 -34.84
C TYR A 107 -2.71 -0.86 -34.05
N ARG A 108 -2.92 -0.75 -32.73
CA ARG A 108 -3.19 -1.90 -31.86
C ARG A 108 -4.58 -2.48 -32.01
N LEU A 109 -5.59 -1.67 -32.27
CA LEU A 109 -6.92 -2.16 -32.63
C LEU A 109 -6.87 -3.04 -33.89
N LYS A 110 -5.98 -2.75 -34.84
CA LYS A 110 -5.82 -3.54 -36.08
C LYS A 110 -4.96 -4.80 -35.91
N ARG A 111 -3.83 -4.72 -35.20
CA ARG A 111 -2.84 -5.82 -35.13
C ARG A 111 -2.86 -6.64 -33.84
N GLY A 112 -3.37 -6.07 -32.75
CA GLY A 112 -3.31 -6.66 -31.42
C GLY A 112 -1.88 -6.89 -30.89
N ILE A 113 -1.79 -7.57 -29.75
CA ILE A 113 -0.53 -8.04 -29.16
C ILE A 113 -0.57 -9.56 -29.06
N LYS A 114 0.37 -10.24 -29.74
CA LYS A 114 0.47 -11.71 -29.76
C LYS A 114 1.32 -12.28 -28.62
N LYS A 115 2.25 -11.50 -28.07
CA LYS A 115 3.18 -11.95 -27.03
C LYS A 115 2.43 -12.28 -25.75
N LYS A 116 2.63 -13.49 -25.22
CA LYS A 116 1.99 -13.96 -23.98
C LYS A 116 2.99 -14.00 -22.82
N THR A 117 2.51 -13.72 -21.62
CA THR A 117 3.31 -13.80 -20.39
C THR A 117 2.40 -13.92 -19.17
N ASN A 118 3.02 -14.18 -18.01
CA ASN A 118 2.35 -14.15 -16.72
C ASN A 118 3.18 -13.26 -15.78
N TYR A 119 2.57 -12.18 -15.28
CA TYR A 119 3.25 -11.25 -14.38
C TYR A 119 3.79 -11.98 -13.16
N LEU A 120 3.05 -12.93 -12.55
CA LEU A 120 3.47 -13.71 -11.38
C LEU A 120 4.67 -14.66 -11.62
N GLN A 121 5.09 -14.84 -12.86
CA GLN A 121 6.28 -15.64 -13.20
C GLN A 121 7.46 -14.75 -13.63
N ASN A 122 7.18 -13.54 -14.14
CA ASN A 122 8.19 -12.62 -14.63
C ASN A 122 8.25 -11.34 -13.79
N SER A 123 9.22 -11.27 -12.87
CA SER A 123 9.40 -10.11 -11.98
C SER A 123 9.63 -8.79 -12.71
N LYS A 124 10.28 -8.81 -13.89
CA LYS A 124 10.52 -7.60 -14.68
C LYS A 124 9.22 -7.01 -15.22
N ILE A 125 8.28 -7.85 -15.65
CA ILE A 125 6.98 -7.41 -16.15
C ILE A 125 6.11 -6.89 -15.02
N ALA A 126 6.11 -7.58 -13.88
CA ALA A 126 5.37 -7.11 -12.72
C ALA A 126 5.96 -5.80 -12.16
N PHE A 127 7.28 -5.63 -12.21
CA PHE A 127 7.96 -4.38 -11.87
C PHE A 127 7.56 -3.26 -12.83
N ALA A 128 7.60 -3.50 -14.14
CA ALA A 128 7.21 -2.51 -15.13
C ALA A 128 5.74 -2.08 -14.96
N LEU A 129 4.83 -3.02 -14.64
CA LEU A 129 3.43 -2.70 -14.35
C LEU A 129 3.29 -1.76 -13.15
N LEU A 130 3.95 -2.10 -12.03
CA LEU A 130 3.91 -1.27 -10.82
C LEU A 130 4.59 0.08 -11.02
N LEU A 131 5.75 0.11 -11.68
CA LEU A 131 6.50 1.32 -11.98
C LEU A 131 5.67 2.26 -12.85
N LEU A 132 5.09 1.77 -13.96
CA LEU A 132 4.30 2.63 -14.84
C LEU A 132 3.00 3.10 -14.18
N ALA A 133 2.32 2.26 -13.40
CA ALA A 133 1.14 2.69 -12.66
C ALA A 133 1.49 3.74 -11.60
N PHE A 134 2.62 3.56 -10.89
CA PHE A 134 3.10 4.53 -9.92
C PHE A 134 3.47 5.86 -10.58
N LEU A 135 4.26 5.84 -11.66
CA LEU A 135 4.64 7.05 -12.39
C LEU A 135 3.41 7.75 -12.97
N LEU A 136 2.45 7.00 -13.50
CA LEU A 136 1.20 7.54 -13.98
C LEU A 136 0.46 8.28 -12.86
N SER A 137 0.29 7.65 -11.69
CA SER A 137 -0.29 8.32 -10.52
C SER A 137 0.51 9.56 -10.14
N TRP A 138 1.84 9.48 -10.08
CA TRP A 138 2.72 10.60 -9.75
C TRP A 138 2.51 11.80 -10.70
N PHE A 139 2.47 11.57 -12.01
CA PHE A 139 2.25 12.65 -12.98
C PHE A 139 0.81 13.20 -12.96
N ILE A 140 -0.21 12.33 -12.78
CA ILE A 140 -1.59 12.78 -12.61
C ILE A 140 -1.69 13.70 -11.39
N SER A 141 -1.13 13.28 -10.25
CA SER A 141 -1.19 14.05 -9.01
C SER A 141 -0.45 15.37 -9.14
N GLY A 142 0.76 15.35 -9.69
CA GLY A 142 1.51 16.57 -9.97
C GLY A 142 0.77 17.53 -10.90
N PHE A 143 0.07 17.01 -11.92
CA PHE A 143 -0.78 17.82 -12.79
C PHE A 143 -1.94 18.46 -12.00
N LEU A 144 -2.64 17.69 -11.16
CA LEU A 144 -3.74 18.19 -10.34
C LEU A 144 -3.26 19.25 -9.33
N ASP A 145 -2.15 18.98 -8.65
CA ASP A 145 -1.48 19.91 -7.73
C ASP A 145 -1.11 21.24 -8.42
N LEU A 146 -0.47 21.18 -9.59
CA LEU A 146 -0.07 22.36 -10.35
C LEU A 146 -1.28 23.14 -10.89
N SER A 147 -2.34 22.43 -11.31
CA SER A 147 -3.55 23.07 -11.85
C SER A 147 -4.29 23.94 -10.82
N GLN A 148 -4.05 23.71 -9.52
CA GLN A 148 -4.63 24.47 -8.41
C GLN A 148 -3.75 25.63 -7.91
N GLY A 149 -2.53 25.78 -8.45
CA GLY A 149 -1.67 26.95 -8.26
C GLY A 149 -0.92 27.06 -6.94
N ASN A 150 -1.17 26.18 -5.95
CA ASN A 150 -0.56 26.26 -4.61
C ASN A 150 0.55 25.23 -4.35
N PHE A 151 1.06 24.57 -5.39
CA PHE A 151 2.04 23.50 -5.25
C PHE A 151 3.48 23.94 -5.51
N SER A 152 4.38 23.63 -4.57
CA SER A 152 5.82 23.79 -4.74
C SER A 152 6.47 22.45 -5.07
N VAL A 153 6.93 22.30 -6.31
CA VAL A 153 7.60 21.08 -6.79
C VAL A 153 8.80 20.73 -5.92
N PHE A 154 9.56 21.71 -5.44
CA PHE A 154 10.73 21.48 -4.59
C PHE A 154 10.47 21.76 -3.11
N GLY A 155 9.21 21.70 -2.67
CA GLY A 155 8.79 22.10 -1.32
C GLY A 155 9.38 21.25 -0.19
N GLN A 156 9.72 19.98 -0.42
CA GLN A 156 10.16 19.08 0.66
C GLN A 156 11.62 19.20 1.07
N PHE A 157 12.56 19.33 0.12
CA PHE A 157 14.00 19.43 0.42
C PHE A 157 14.65 20.68 -0.17
N GLY A 158 13.89 21.53 -0.85
CA GLY A 158 14.39 22.72 -1.55
C GLY A 158 14.95 22.43 -2.93
N TYR A 159 15.30 23.50 -3.63
CA TYR A 159 15.96 23.45 -4.95
C TYR A 159 17.47 23.63 -4.81
N PHE A 160 18.22 22.77 -5.47
CA PHE A 160 19.68 22.77 -5.52
C PHE A 160 20.14 23.22 -6.90
N SER A 161 20.80 24.38 -7.00
CA SER A 161 21.22 24.97 -8.27
C SER A 161 22.40 24.25 -8.95
N TYR A 162 23.15 23.42 -8.21
CA TYR A 162 24.35 22.76 -8.74
C TYR A 162 23.99 21.50 -9.54
N PRO A 163 24.53 21.32 -10.77
CA PRO A 163 24.23 20.14 -11.60
C PRO A 163 24.56 18.80 -10.94
N LEU A 164 25.62 18.74 -10.12
CA LEU A 164 26.00 17.54 -9.36
C LEU A 164 24.92 17.14 -8.32
N LEU A 165 24.07 18.07 -7.91
CA LEU A 165 22.96 17.86 -6.99
C LEU A 165 21.61 17.72 -7.70
N ALA A 166 21.59 17.55 -9.03
CA ALA A 166 20.36 17.32 -9.78
C ALA A 166 19.58 16.09 -9.27
N PHE A 167 20.27 15.08 -8.76
CA PHE A 167 19.62 13.94 -8.11
C PHE A 167 18.83 14.35 -6.86
N MET A 168 19.32 15.31 -6.07
CA MET A 168 18.59 15.84 -4.91
C MET A 168 17.35 16.63 -5.33
N ASN A 169 17.41 17.35 -6.45
CA ASN A 169 16.22 17.99 -7.04
C ASN A 169 15.16 16.96 -7.43
N PHE A 170 15.57 15.86 -8.04
CA PHE A 170 14.66 14.75 -8.33
C PHE A 170 14.03 14.19 -7.05
N ILE A 171 14.84 13.91 -6.03
CA ILE A 171 14.34 13.39 -4.75
C ILE A 171 13.39 14.38 -4.06
N SER A 172 13.67 15.69 -4.14
CA SER A 172 12.75 16.71 -3.62
C SER A 172 11.46 16.78 -4.41
N ALA A 173 11.52 16.78 -5.75
CA ALA A 173 10.32 16.77 -6.59
C ALA A 173 9.47 15.52 -6.34
N PHE A 174 10.13 14.37 -6.26
CA PHE A 174 9.49 13.10 -5.97
C PHE A 174 8.75 13.15 -4.64
N ALA A 175 9.43 13.57 -3.57
CA ALA A 175 8.87 13.67 -2.23
C ALA A 175 7.73 14.68 -2.12
N SER A 176 7.81 15.83 -2.83
CA SER A 176 6.76 16.85 -2.79
C SER A 176 5.44 16.33 -3.36
N VAL A 177 5.50 15.64 -4.51
CA VAL A 177 4.31 15.06 -5.12
C VAL A 177 3.79 13.89 -4.29
N THR A 178 4.64 12.97 -3.83
CA THR A 178 4.17 11.82 -3.04
C THR A 178 3.62 12.20 -1.66
N ALA A 179 4.05 13.34 -1.11
CA ALA A 179 3.50 13.93 0.11
C ALA A 179 2.18 14.68 -0.13
N SER A 180 1.76 14.88 -1.38
CA SER A 180 0.59 15.70 -1.69
C SER A 180 -0.72 14.94 -1.41
N PRO A 181 -1.79 15.66 -1.00
CA PRO A 181 -3.11 15.05 -0.84
C PRO A 181 -3.63 14.44 -2.14
N TRP A 182 -3.37 15.08 -3.29
CA TRP A 182 -3.76 14.56 -4.60
C TRP A 182 -3.12 13.21 -4.90
N PHE A 183 -1.85 13.02 -4.53
CA PHE A 183 -1.20 11.73 -4.67
C PHE A 183 -1.84 10.63 -3.83
N MET A 184 -2.20 10.93 -2.58
CA MET A 184 -2.92 9.98 -1.74
C MET A 184 -4.32 9.66 -2.28
N ILE A 185 -5.05 10.65 -2.80
CA ILE A 185 -6.35 10.47 -3.45
C ILE A 185 -6.21 9.59 -4.69
N ASP A 186 -5.26 9.89 -5.56
CA ASP A 186 -5.08 9.20 -6.83
C ASP A 186 -4.71 7.73 -6.64
N MET A 187 -3.73 7.47 -5.76
CA MET A 187 -3.42 6.11 -5.31
C MET A 187 -4.65 5.46 -4.68
N GLY A 188 -5.40 6.21 -3.89
CA GLY A 188 -6.68 5.82 -3.29
C GLY A 188 -7.67 5.26 -4.30
N ILE A 189 -7.87 5.94 -5.43
CA ILE A 189 -8.90 5.63 -6.41
C ILE A 189 -8.59 4.32 -7.15
N TRP A 190 -7.43 4.20 -7.79
CA TRP A 190 -7.15 3.02 -8.60
C TRP A 190 -6.93 1.77 -7.74
N LEU A 191 -6.31 1.92 -6.56
CA LEU A 191 -6.18 0.84 -5.59
C LEU A 191 -7.52 0.50 -4.92
N GLY A 192 -8.40 1.49 -4.78
CA GLY A 192 -9.75 1.31 -4.25
C GLY A 192 -10.57 0.37 -5.11
N VAL A 193 -10.47 0.49 -6.45
CA VAL A 193 -11.14 -0.42 -7.39
C VAL A 193 -10.74 -1.87 -7.11
N ILE A 194 -9.44 -2.20 -7.08
CA ILE A 194 -8.97 -3.57 -6.79
C ILE A 194 -9.24 -3.98 -5.33
N GLY A 195 -9.42 -3.02 -4.42
CA GLY A 195 -9.81 -3.25 -3.04
C GLY A 195 -11.27 -3.65 -2.88
N ILE A 196 -12.18 -3.05 -3.65
CA ILE A 196 -13.59 -3.44 -3.70
C ILE A 196 -13.73 -4.90 -4.14
N PHE A 197 -13.01 -5.30 -5.20
CA PHE A 197 -12.99 -6.70 -5.63
C PHE A 197 -12.40 -7.64 -4.57
N ARG A 198 -11.43 -7.17 -3.79
CA ARG A 198 -10.88 -7.96 -2.68
C ARG A 198 -11.91 -8.21 -1.59
N ILE A 199 -12.74 -7.22 -1.24
CA ILE A 199 -13.83 -7.39 -0.27
C ILE A 199 -14.80 -8.47 -0.73
N ILE A 200 -15.13 -8.50 -2.02
CA ILE A 200 -16.02 -9.49 -2.62
C ILE A 200 -15.44 -10.91 -2.50
N GLU A 201 -14.11 -11.07 -2.62
CA GLU A 201 -13.42 -12.37 -2.49
C GLU A 201 -13.36 -12.91 -1.06
N TYR A 202 -13.44 -12.05 -0.04
CA TYR A 202 -13.39 -12.54 1.34
C TYR A 202 -14.63 -13.35 1.69
N ASN A 203 -14.45 -14.40 2.48
CA ASN A 203 -15.53 -15.24 2.95
C ASN A 203 -15.90 -14.92 4.40
N LYS A 204 -14.92 -14.62 5.27
CA LYS A 204 -15.23 -14.30 6.67
C LYS A 204 -15.62 -12.85 6.84
N ILE A 205 -16.73 -12.63 7.55
CA ILE A 205 -17.27 -11.31 7.88
C ILE A 205 -16.22 -10.47 8.62
N GLU A 206 -15.48 -11.07 9.56
CA GLU A 206 -14.47 -10.34 10.33
C GLU A 206 -13.38 -9.70 9.45
N ASN A 207 -12.93 -10.40 8.40
CA ASN A 207 -11.95 -9.83 7.48
C ASN A 207 -12.56 -8.85 6.49
N LYS A 208 -13.84 -9.02 6.11
CA LYS A 208 -14.58 -7.99 5.34
C LYS A 208 -14.66 -6.68 6.12
N ILE A 209 -15.10 -6.74 7.38
CA ILE A 209 -15.21 -5.57 8.26
C ILE A 209 -13.84 -4.92 8.44
N ARG A 210 -12.80 -5.72 8.74
CA ARG A 210 -11.43 -5.20 8.84
C ARG A 210 -11.00 -4.46 7.58
N TYR A 211 -11.25 -5.03 6.39
CA TYR A 211 -10.85 -4.43 5.13
C TYR A 211 -11.64 -3.13 4.85
N LEU A 212 -12.94 -3.10 5.17
CA LEU A 212 -13.74 -1.88 5.08
C LEU A 212 -13.22 -0.78 6.02
N LEU A 213 -12.88 -1.14 7.28
CA LEU A 213 -12.25 -0.22 8.22
C LEU A 213 -10.91 0.29 7.69
N MET A 214 -10.13 -0.54 7.01
CA MET A 214 -8.88 -0.12 6.37
C MET A 214 -9.12 0.88 5.24
N MET A 215 -10.10 0.65 4.36
CA MET A 215 -10.47 1.61 3.32
C MET A 215 -10.98 2.93 3.90
N PHE A 216 -11.79 2.85 4.96
CA PHE A 216 -12.28 4.01 5.69
C PHE A 216 -11.14 4.79 6.35
N ALA A 217 -10.20 4.10 7.01
CA ALA A 217 -9.04 4.74 7.64
C ALA A 217 -8.12 5.41 6.61
N TYR A 218 -7.96 4.81 5.42
CA TYR A 218 -7.22 5.45 4.34
C TYR A 218 -7.89 6.76 3.90
N ALA A 219 -9.19 6.72 3.59
CA ALA A 219 -9.92 7.89 3.09
C ALA A 219 -10.12 8.98 4.15
N PHE A 220 -10.58 8.61 5.35
CA PHE A 220 -10.93 9.58 6.38
C PHE A 220 -9.73 9.98 7.23
N TYR A 221 -9.03 9.00 7.79
CA TYR A 221 -7.98 9.25 8.78
C TYR A 221 -6.67 9.72 8.13
N SER A 222 -6.33 9.25 6.93
CA SER A 222 -5.08 9.63 6.27
C SER A 222 -5.22 10.82 5.31
N ILE A 223 -6.41 11.08 4.76
CA ILE A 223 -6.63 12.11 3.73
C ILE A 223 -7.58 13.22 4.22
N TYR A 224 -8.83 12.87 4.53
CA TYR A 224 -9.86 13.87 4.84
C TYR A 224 -9.57 14.67 6.11
N LEU A 225 -9.32 14.01 7.24
CA LEU A 225 -9.08 14.67 8.52
C LEU A 225 -7.87 15.63 8.46
N PRO A 226 -6.72 15.25 7.90
CA PRO A 226 -5.57 16.13 7.88
C PRO A 226 -5.65 17.25 6.84
N THR A 227 -6.44 17.07 5.77
CA THR A 227 -6.40 17.97 4.61
C THR A 227 -7.66 18.83 4.45
N PHE A 228 -8.84 18.22 4.57
CA PHE A 228 -10.11 18.83 4.17
C PHE A 228 -11.05 19.09 5.35
N SER A 229 -10.76 18.53 6.52
CA SER A 229 -11.60 18.71 7.71
C SER A 229 -11.45 20.10 8.32
N PRO A 230 -12.52 20.67 8.90
CA PRO A 230 -12.45 21.93 9.66
C PRO A 230 -11.43 21.91 10.81
N ILE A 231 -11.17 20.72 11.39
CA ILE A 231 -10.20 20.53 12.48
C ILE A 231 -8.79 20.17 11.99
N SER A 232 -8.48 20.30 10.70
CA SER A 232 -7.18 19.93 10.10
C SER A 232 -5.98 20.57 10.81
N SER A 233 -6.10 21.82 11.25
CA SER A 233 -5.07 22.55 12.00
C SER A 233 -4.81 21.99 13.41
N GLU A 234 -5.80 21.28 13.97
CA GLU A 234 -5.78 20.72 15.32
C GLU A 234 -5.37 19.24 15.36
N VAL A 235 -5.35 18.56 14.21
CA VAL A 235 -5.04 17.13 14.09
C VAL A 235 -3.73 16.74 14.79
N LYS A 236 -2.72 17.63 14.81
CA LYS A 236 -1.43 17.39 15.48
C LYS A 236 -1.51 17.25 16.99
N TYR A 237 -2.55 17.78 17.64
CA TYR A 237 -2.78 17.70 19.09
C TYR A 237 -3.59 16.45 19.49
N ILE A 238 -4.26 15.81 18.52
CA ILE A 238 -5.18 14.70 18.81
C ILE A 238 -4.38 13.40 18.98
N PRO A 239 -4.51 12.69 20.11
CA PRO A 239 -3.93 11.36 20.28
C PRO A 239 -4.39 10.43 19.16
N TYR A 240 -3.50 9.53 18.74
CA TYR A 240 -3.73 8.55 17.68
C TYR A 240 -3.71 9.10 16.26
N MET A 241 -3.56 10.42 16.02
CA MET A 241 -3.57 10.94 14.65
C MET A 241 -2.27 10.74 13.86
N TRP A 242 -1.11 10.63 14.53
CA TRP A 242 0.20 10.56 13.86
C TRP A 242 0.47 9.23 13.14
N PHE A 243 -0.22 8.99 12.02
CA PHE A 243 -0.36 7.69 11.37
C PHE A 243 0.90 7.05 10.79
N ASN A 244 1.95 7.86 10.54
CA ASN A 244 3.28 7.39 10.15
C ASN A 244 4.33 7.59 11.25
N GLY A 245 3.92 7.99 12.46
CA GLY A 245 4.81 8.31 13.57
C GLY A 245 5.30 9.76 13.56
N LEU A 246 6.45 10.02 14.18
CA LEU A 246 7.04 11.36 14.32
C LEU A 246 7.25 12.02 12.95
N GLY A 247 7.14 13.34 12.88
CA GLY A 247 7.31 14.10 11.63
C GLY A 247 6.10 14.09 10.69
N THR A 248 5.05 13.29 10.95
CA THR A 248 3.87 13.19 10.06
C THR A 248 3.13 14.51 9.90
N TYR A 249 2.87 15.23 11.00
CA TYR A 249 2.11 16.49 11.00
C TYR A 249 2.93 17.71 11.41
N GLY A 250 4.25 17.53 11.47
CA GLY A 250 5.16 18.62 11.81
C GLY A 250 6.30 18.20 12.73
N PRO A 251 7.08 19.20 13.16
CA PRO A 251 8.26 19.02 14.01
C PRO A 251 7.90 18.50 15.40
N VAL A 252 8.87 18.00 16.14
CA VAL A 252 8.68 17.66 17.56
C VAL A 252 8.73 18.96 18.38
N LYS A 253 7.56 19.42 18.85
CA LYS A 253 7.42 20.66 19.65
C LYS A 253 6.76 20.38 20.99
N SER A 254 7.17 21.12 22.02
CA SER A 254 6.62 21.02 23.38
C SER A 254 5.10 21.24 23.43
N SER A 255 4.54 22.07 22.55
CA SER A 255 3.12 22.41 22.51
C SER A 255 2.18 21.24 22.26
N TYR A 256 2.66 20.18 21.58
CA TYR A 256 1.86 18.98 21.30
C TYR A 256 2.60 17.67 21.58
N LEU A 257 3.64 17.74 22.42
CA LEU A 257 4.47 16.60 22.74
C LEU A 257 3.70 15.56 23.58
N LEU A 258 2.92 16.02 24.56
CA LEU A 258 2.23 15.15 25.52
C LEU A 258 0.91 14.58 24.96
N ASP A 259 0.03 15.47 24.53
CA ASP A 259 -1.30 15.17 23.96
C ASP A 259 -1.19 14.52 22.58
N GLY A 260 -0.47 15.13 21.65
CA GLY A 260 -0.34 14.65 20.28
C GLY A 260 0.58 13.45 20.17
N ILE A 261 1.88 13.65 20.42
CA ILE A 261 2.92 12.66 20.15
C ILE A 261 2.87 11.50 21.17
N ILE A 262 3.10 11.78 22.46
CA ILE A 262 3.12 10.74 23.50
C ILE A 262 1.76 10.07 23.62
N GLY A 263 0.66 10.83 23.52
CA GLY A 263 -0.69 10.30 23.45
C GLY A 263 -0.85 9.30 22.30
N THR A 264 -0.37 9.62 21.10
CA THR A 264 -0.41 8.68 19.96
C THR A 264 0.39 7.40 20.21
N PHE A 265 1.63 7.50 20.69
CA PHE A 265 2.45 6.32 20.99
C PHE A 265 1.83 5.47 22.11
N THR A 266 1.23 6.10 23.12
CA THR A 266 0.57 5.40 24.24
C THR A 266 -0.68 4.67 23.78
N VAL A 267 -1.59 5.36 23.09
CA VAL A 267 -2.84 4.76 22.58
C VAL A 267 -2.53 3.61 21.62
N THR A 268 -1.58 3.80 20.71
CA THR A 268 -1.19 2.74 19.76
C THR A 268 -0.51 1.57 20.44
N ALA A 269 0.32 1.78 21.47
CA ALA A 269 0.90 0.70 22.26
C ALA A 269 -0.19 -0.11 22.98
N ILE A 270 -1.18 0.54 23.60
CA ILE A 270 -2.31 -0.13 24.26
C ILE A 270 -3.12 -0.94 23.25
N LEU A 271 -3.53 -0.31 22.13
CA LEU A 271 -4.30 -0.98 21.09
C LEU A 271 -3.52 -2.13 20.46
N SER A 272 -2.21 -1.98 20.26
CA SER A 272 -1.38 -3.07 19.76
C SER A 272 -1.18 -4.17 20.78
N PHE A 273 -1.07 -3.86 22.08
CA PHE A 273 -1.08 -4.87 23.12
C PHE A 273 -2.40 -5.67 23.11
N MET A 274 -3.53 -5.01 22.91
CA MET A 274 -4.86 -5.64 22.91
C MET A 274 -5.16 -6.44 21.64
N PHE A 275 -4.84 -5.89 20.46
CA PHE A 275 -5.28 -6.40 19.15
C PHE A 275 -4.13 -6.79 18.21
N GLY A 276 -2.89 -6.68 18.68
CA GLY A 276 -1.69 -6.91 17.89
C GLY A 276 -1.36 -5.73 16.98
N SER A 277 -0.33 -5.91 16.15
CA SER A 277 0.00 -4.95 15.10
C SER A 277 -1.10 -4.84 14.02
N ARG A 278 -2.16 -5.65 14.10
CA ARG A 278 -3.34 -5.60 13.22
C ARG A 278 -3.95 -4.21 13.16
N GLN A 279 -4.00 -3.49 14.27
CA GLN A 279 -4.61 -2.16 14.32
C GLN A 279 -3.90 -1.15 13.40
N ILE A 280 -2.56 -1.13 13.37
CA ILE A 280 -1.79 -0.30 12.42
C ILE A 280 -1.60 -1.02 11.08
N CYS A 281 -0.86 -2.13 11.06
CA CYS A 281 -0.32 -2.75 9.85
C CYS A 281 -1.38 -3.46 8.99
N SER A 282 -2.65 -3.46 9.43
CA SER A 282 -3.76 -4.09 8.72
C SER A 282 -4.99 -3.19 8.59
N VAL A 283 -5.06 -2.08 9.33
CA VAL A 283 -6.23 -1.19 9.32
C VAL A 283 -5.81 0.26 9.08
N THR A 284 -5.09 0.90 10.01
CA THR A 284 -4.94 2.37 9.96
C THR A 284 -3.72 2.90 9.22
N CYS A 285 -2.67 2.09 9.04
CA CYS A 285 -1.54 2.50 8.19
C CYS A 285 -2.00 2.64 6.73
N THR A 286 -1.38 3.53 5.97
CA THR A 286 -1.65 3.66 4.52
C THR A 286 -1.17 2.44 3.73
N ALA A 287 -0.07 1.84 4.15
CA ALA A 287 0.54 0.68 3.48
C ALA A 287 -0.41 -0.51 3.23
N PRO A 288 -1.19 -1.02 4.21
CA PRO A 288 -2.11 -2.13 3.96
C PRO A 288 -3.13 -1.85 2.86
N TYR A 289 -3.64 -0.62 2.74
CA TYR A 289 -4.54 -0.25 1.65
C TYR A 289 -3.90 -0.52 0.27
N MET A 290 -2.62 -0.19 0.16
CA MET A 290 -1.84 -0.31 -1.07
C MET A 290 -1.31 -1.72 -1.32
N LEU A 291 -1.31 -2.61 -0.33
CA LEU A 291 -0.70 -3.94 -0.47
C LEU A 291 -1.69 -5.10 -0.49
N GLN A 292 -2.97 -4.86 -0.15
CA GLN A 292 -3.96 -5.94 0.04
C GLN A 292 -5.01 -6.07 -1.07
N GLY A 293 -5.09 -5.13 -2.03
CA GLY A 293 -5.97 -5.25 -3.19
C GLY A 293 -5.68 -6.53 -3.99
N THR A 294 -6.63 -7.02 -4.79
CA THR A 294 -6.54 -8.33 -5.49
C THR A 294 -5.20 -8.56 -6.19
N PHE A 295 -4.86 -7.70 -7.17
CA PHE A 295 -3.61 -7.77 -7.92
C PHE A 295 -2.39 -7.71 -6.98
N LEU A 296 -2.35 -6.75 -6.06
CA LEU A 296 -1.19 -6.51 -5.18
C LEU A 296 -1.00 -7.64 -4.17
N ASN A 297 -2.07 -8.19 -3.61
CA ASN A 297 -1.98 -9.33 -2.72
C ASN A 297 -1.45 -10.58 -3.43
N SER A 298 -1.75 -10.76 -4.73
CA SER A 298 -1.22 -11.89 -5.51
C SER A 298 0.31 -11.86 -5.64
N MET A 299 0.91 -10.68 -5.54
CA MET A 299 2.36 -10.47 -5.57
C MET A 299 3.09 -11.08 -4.36
N LYS A 300 2.38 -11.50 -3.30
CA LYS A 300 2.99 -12.27 -2.19
C LYS A 300 3.68 -13.56 -2.65
N LYS A 301 3.39 -14.04 -3.87
CA LYS A 301 4.17 -15.11 -4.51
C LYS A 301 5.67 -14.78 -4.55
N TYR A 302 6.03 -13.51 -4.73
CA TYR A 302 7.43 -13.06 -4.75
C TYR A 302 8.18 -13.23 -3.43
N ASN A 303 7.48 -13.35 -2.30
CA ASN A 303 8.12 -13.74 -1.03
C ASN A 303 8.85 -15.08 -1.14
N ARG A 304 8.45 -15.93 -2.09
CA ARG A 304 9.03 -17.28 -2.27
C ARG A 304 9.82 -17.41 -3.56
N SER A 305 9.54 -16.63 -4.59
CA SER A 305 10.25 -16.72 -5.86
C SER A 305 11.43 -15.74 -5.97
N SER A 306 11.38 -14.60 -5.29
CA SER A 306 12.48 -13.63 -5.36
C SER A 306 13.67 -14.03 -4.48
N LYS A 307 14.87 -13.55 -4.82
CA LYS A 307 16.08 -13.84 -4.05
C LYS A 307 16.02 -13.22 -2.64
N VAL A 308 15.59 -11.97 -2.55
CA VAL A 308 15.54 -11.23 -1.28
C VAL A 308 14.36 -11.70 -0.41
N GLY A 309 13.18 -11.87 -1.00
CA GLY A 309 11.97 -12.26 -0.26
C GLY A 309 12.08 -13.64 0.40
N ARG A 310 12.81 -14.58 -0.22
CA ARG A 310 13.05 -15.91 0.38
C ARG A 310 13.79 -15.83 1.72
N ASN A 311 14.65 -14.83 1.89
CA ASN A 311 15.44 -14.65 3.11
C ASN A 311 14.62 -14.09 4.27
N THR A 312 13.38 -13.65 4.03
CA THR A 312 12.50 -13.10 5.06
C THR A 312 11.40 -14.06 5.50
N LEU A 313 11.37 -15.27 4.92
CA LEU A 313 10.42 -16.32 5.30
C LEU A 313 10.61 -16.73 6.76
N THR A 314 9.54 -17.22 7.37
CA THR A 314 9.41 -17.63 8.78
C THR A 314 9.28 -16.48 9.79
N SER A 315 8.87 -16.83 11.01
CA SER A 315 8.81 -15.93 12.17
C SER A 315 10.17 -15.42 12.64
N ARG A 316 11.28 -16.04 12.23
CA ARG A 316 12.63 -15.66 12.66
C ARG A 316 13.05 -14.33 12.06
N ILE A 317 13.60 -13.46 12.90
CA ILE A 317 14.15 -12.17 12.47
C ILE A 317 15.56 -12.41 11.93
N SER A 318 15.80 -12.00 10.68
CA SER A 318 17.09 -12.13 10.01
C SER A 318 18.11 -11.13 10.56
N SER A 319 19.42 -11.42 10.43
CA SER A 319 20.47 -10.52 10.93
C SER A 319 20.44 -9.14 10.26
N TRP A 320 20.17 -9.10 8.95
CA TRP A 320 20.08 -7.84 8.22
C TRP A 320 18.88 -6.99 8.66
N TYR A 321 17.74 -7.61 9.00
CA TYR A 321 16.61 -6.90 9.57
C TYR A 321 17.02 -6.17 10.85
N LYS A 322 17.78 -6.84 11.75
CA LYS A 322 18.24 -6.24 13.01
C LYS A 322 19.08 -4.99 12.77
N TRP A 323 20.00 -5.05 11.81
CA TRP A 323 20.81 -3.88 11.46
C TRP A 323 19.97 -2.74 10.90
N ILE A 324 19.09 -3.01 9.94
CA ILE A 324 18.26 -1.96 9.33
C ILE A 324 17.33 -1.34 10.39
N ILE A 325 16.66 -2.15 11.21
CA ILE A 325 15.74 -1.62 12.21
C ILE A 325 16.46 -0.79 13.27
N THR A 326 17.66 -1.20 13.69
CA THR A 326 18.49 -0.41 14.60
C THR A 326 18.89 0.91 13.98
N ILE A 327 19.34 0.94 12.72
CA ILE A 327 19.67 2.18 12.01
C ILE A 327 18.44 3.09 11.90
N THR A 328 17.29 2.55 11.52
CA THR A 328 16.02 3.29 11.41
C THR A 328 15.61 3.92 12.74
N TRP A 329 15.73 3.20 13.87
CA TRP A 329 15.38 3.75 15.18
C TRP A 329 16.40 4.78 15.68
N ILE A 330 17.70 4.53 15.47
CA ILE A 330 18.76 5.47 15.85
C ILE A 330 18.61 6.77 15.05
N SER A 331 18.38 6.68 13.73
CA SER A 331 18.19 7.86 12.89
C SER A 331 16.94 8.64 13.33
N LEU A 332 15.82 7.96 13.59
CA LEU A 332 14.61 8.59 14.13
C LEU A 332 14.86 9.30 15.46
N LEU A 333 15.58 8.66 16.40
CA LEU A 333 15.86 9.23 17.71
C LEU A 333 16.76 10.47 17.62
N ILE A 334 17.85 10.40 16.84
CA ILE A 334 18.76 11.53 16.63
C ILE A 334 18.00 12.70 16.02
N LEU A 335 17.22 12.46 14.96
CA LEU A 335 16.46 13.51 14.29
C LEU A 335 15.34 14.06 15.18
N ALA A 336 14.71 13.24 16.02
CA ALA A 336 13.72 13.70 17.01
C ALA A 336 14.34 14.63 18.05
N ILE A 337 15.54 14.32 18.56
CA ILE A 337 16.27 15.17 19.49
C ILE A 337 16.64 16.50 18.81
N LEU A 338 17.20 16.45 17.59
CA LEU A 338 17.55 17.66 16.84
C LEU A 338 16.33 18.54 16.53
N SER A 339 15.19 17.93 16.20
CA SER A 339 13.92 18.61 15.99
C SER A 339 13.43 19.31 17.28
N TYR A 340 13.50 18.63 18.42
CA TYR A 340 13.14 19.22 19.71
C TYR A 340 14.05 20.41 20.09
N LEU A 341 15.34 20.32 19.76
CA LEU A 341 16.31 21.40 19.92
C LEU A 341 16.17 22.52 18.87
N LYS A 342 15.17 22.46 17.98
CA LYS A 342 14.87 23.43 16.92
C LYS A 342 16.02 23.60 15.90
N PHE A 343 16.81 22.56 15.69
CA PHE A 343 17.81 22.53 14.61
C PHE A 343 17.12 22.36 13.26
N SER A 344 17.68 22.92 12.19
CA SER A 344 17.17 22.72 10.82
C SER A 344 18.22 22.07 9.93
N ILE A 345 17.78 21.14 9.08
CA ILE A 345 18.61 20.46 8.09
C ILE A 345 18.04 20.80 6.72
N LEU A 346 18.83 21.43 5.85
CA LEU A 346 18.40 21.86 4.52
C LEU A 346 17.14 22.75 4.57
N GLY A 347 17.06 23.63 5.58
CA GLY A 347 15.90 24.52 5.78
C GLY A 347 14.64 23.84 6.32
N ASN A 348 14.69 22.53 6.58
CA ASN A 348 13.55 21.75 7.07
C ASN A 348 13.78 21.21 8.48
N ASP A 349 12.67 20.89 9.16
CA ASP A 349 12.74 20.19 10.43
C ASP A 349 13.30 18.76 10.26
N PRO A 350 14.23 18.31 11.11
CA PRO A 350 14.86 16.98 11.03
C PRO A 350 13.87 15.80 11.01
N THR A 351 12.75 15.86 11.74
CA THR A 351 11.77 14.77 11.79
C THR A 351 10.84 14.78 10.58
N MET A 352 10.52 15.96 10.05
CA MET A 352 9.82 16.08 8.78
C MET A 352 10.71 15.56 7.63
N LEU A 353 12.01 15.87 7.66
CA LEU A 353 12.98 15.33 6.72
C LEU A 353 13.01 13.79 6.77
N TYR A 354 13.06 13.21 7.98
CA TYR A 354 13.00 11.76 8.18
C TYR A 354 11.74 11.17 7.52
N THR A 355 10.58 11.74 7.82
CA THR A 355 9.30 11.20 7.34
C THR A 355 9.17 11.32 5.83
N SER A 356 9.60 12.44 5.26
CA SER A 356 9.64 12.62 3.80
C SER A 356 10.58 11.62 3.14
N LEU A 357 11.77 11.36 3.70
CA LEU A 357 12.68 10.38 3.12
C LEU A 357 12.17 8.94 3.27
N TYR A 358 11.74 8.52 4.46
CA TYR A 358 11.37 7.14 4.72
C TYR A 358 10.01 6.78 4.13
N PHE A 359 9.00 7.63 4.31
CA PHE A 359 7.62 7.33 3.90
C PHE A 359 7.27 7.91 2.53
N ASN A 360 7.80 9.08 2.14
CA ASN A 360 7.47 9.70 0.85
C ASN A 360 8.45 9.31 -0.27
N VAL A 361 9.60 8.73 0.05
CA VAL A 361 10.59 8.26 -0.94
C VAL A 361 10.80 6.76 -0.83
N ILE A 362 11.47 6.29 0.23
CA ILE A 362 11.95 4.90 0.29
C ILE A 362 10.80 3.90 0.28
N TRP A 363 9.72 4.16 1.01
CA TRP A 363 8.56 3.28 1.05
C TRP A 363 7.94 3.05 -0.34
N TYR A 364 7.82 4.09 -1.15
CA TYR A 364 7.29 3.98 -2.52
C TYR A 364 8.25 3.25 -3.47
N PHE A 365 9.57 3.43 -3.30
CA PHE A 365 10.54 2.59 -4.01
C PHE A 365 10.38 1.11 -3.63
N GLN A 366 10.17 0.80 -2.35
CA GLN A 366 9.89 -0.57 -1.93
C GLN A 366 8.58 -1.12 -2.51
N PHE A 367 7.54 -0.28 -2.60
CA PHE A 367 6.27 -0.64 -3.24
C PHE A 367 6.49 -1.04 -4.71
N MET A 368 7.21 -0.24 -5.48
CA MET A 368 7.54 -0.57 -6.88
C MET A 368 8.42 -1.83 -6.98
N LEU A 369 9.37 -1.98 -6.08
CA LEU A 369 10.31 -3.11 -6.02
C LEU A 369 9.74 -4.39 -5.38
N MET A 370 8.45 -4.44 -5.08
CA MET A 370 7.76 -5.62 -4.54
C MET A 370 8.07 -6.94 -5.31
N PRO A 371 8.20 -6.98 -6.65
CA PRO A 371 8.54 -8.21 -7.37
C PRO A 371 9.94 -8.76 -7.03
N PHE A 372 10.83 -7.93 -6.49
CA PHE A 372 12.19 -8.30 -6.12
C PHE A 372 12.36 -8.46 -4.61
N LEU A 373 11.73 -7.58 -3.82
CA LEU A 373 11.84 -7.56 -2.36
C LEU A 373 10.85 -8.51 -1.68
N GLY A 374 9.74 -8.84 -2.35
CA GLY A 374 8.58 -9.49 -1.73
C GLY A 374 7.52 -8.48 -1.29
N ASN A 375 6.33 -8.98 -1.00
CA ASN A 375 5.23 -8.21 -0.42
C ASN A 375 5.52 -7.85 1.04
N TYR A 376 4.99 -6.71 1.50
CA TYR A 376 5.23 -6.15 2.83
C TYR A 376 6.73 -6.03 3.18
N ALA A 377 7.55 -5.61 2.22
CA ALA A 377 8.96 -5.31 2.44
C ALA A 377 9.20 -4.31 3.60
N CYS A 378 8.28 -3.37 3.81
CA CYS A 378 8.32 -2.44 4.94
C CYS A 378 8.38 -3.14 6.32
N VAL A 379 7.68 -4.27 6.44
CA VAL A 379 7.65 -5.13 7.63
C VAL A 379 8.82 -6.11 7.63
N ASN A 380 9.15 -6.67 6.49
CA ASN A 380 10.14 -7.76 6.41
C ASN A 380 11.59 -7.28 6.40
N ASN A 381 11.84 -6.01 6.07
CA ASN A 381 13.17 -5.44 5.93
C ASN A 381 13.54 -4.49 7.08
N GLY A 382 12.58 -4.16 7.96
CA GLY A 382 12.86 -3.35 9.16
C GLY A 382 13.00 -1.85 8.92
N ILE A 383 12.52 -1.34 7.78
CA ILE A 383 12.63 0.08 7.45
C ILE A 383 11.55 0.95 8.10
N CYS A 384 10.47 0.35 8.60
CA CYS A 384 9.36 1.06 9.18
C CYS A 384 9.43 1.03 10.71
N ALA A 385 9.94 2.11 11.31
CA ALA A 385 9.95 2.29 12.77
C ALA A 385 8.53 2.16 13.35
N TRP A 386 7.56 2.84 12.74
CA TRP A 386 6.17 2.83 13.17
C TRP A 386 5.54 1.42 13.18
N GLY A 387 5.79 0.64 12.12
CA GLY A 387 5.36 -0.75 12.06
C GLY A 387 6.01 -1.62 13.13
N SER A 388 7.33 -1.47 13.32
CA SER A 388 8.09 -2.25 14.31
C SER A 388 7.68 -1.94 15.76
N PHE A 389 7.32 -0.69 16.07
CA PHE A 389 6.78 -0.29 17.38
C PHE A 389 5.52 -1.08 17.71
N ASN A 390 4.56 -1.08 16.77
CA ASN A 390 3.28 -1.77 16.94
C ASN A 390 3.43 -3.30 16.91
N GLN A 391 4.42 -3.82 16.18
CA GLN A 391 4.80 -5.23 16.20
C GLN A 391 5.39 -5.65 17.53
N PHE A 392 6.20 -4.80 18.16
CA PHE A 392 6.78 -5.05 19.47
C PHE A 392 5.68 -5.18 20.53
N PHE A 393 4.83 -4.15 20.67
CA PHE A 393 3.73 -4.19 21.64
C PHE A 393 2.69 -5.27 21.32
N GLY A 394 2.44 -5.52 20.04
CA GLY A 394 1.58 -6.64 19.61
C GLY A 394 2.15 -8.02 19.93
N TYR A 395 3.47 -8.18 19.87
CA TYR A 395 4.15 -9.41 20.27
C TYR A 395 4.16 -9.59 21.80
N LEU A 396 4.26 -8.52 22.58
CA LEU A 396 4.13 -8.59 24.03
C LEU A 396 2.69 -8.88 24.48
N GLY A 397 1.72 -8.32 23.76
CA GLY A 397 0.31 -8.33 24.10
C GLY A 397 -0.45 -9.65 23.94
N LEU A 398 -1.77 -9.55 23.93
CA LEU A 398 -2.68 -10.70 23.91
C LEU A 398 -2.76 -11.36 22.54
N PHE A 399 -2.45 -10.61 21.48
CA PHE A 399 -2.70 -11.04 20.11
C PHE A 399 -1.89 -12.27 19.70
N LYS A 400 -2.61 -13.29 19.20
CA LYS A 400 -2.04 -14.49 18.59
C LYS A 400 -3.08 -15.15 17.68
N LEU A 401 -2.60 -16.03 16.80
CA LEU A 401 -3.47 -16.95 16.08
C LEU A 401 -3.59 -18.24 16.89
N LYS A 402 -4.80 -18.70 17.15
CA LYS A 402 -5.05 -19.96 17.87
C LYS A 402 -5.72 -20.94 16.92
N VAL A 403 -5.44 -22.24 17.08
CA VAL A 403 -6.20 -23.28 16.38
C VAL A 403 -7.20 -23.95 17.31
N ARG A 404 -8.34 -24.36 16.77
CA ARG A 404 -9.38 -25.07 17.54
C ARG A 404 -8.94 -26.49 17.86
N ASP A 405 -8.36 -27.19 16.88
CA ASP A 405 -7.82 -28.53 17.03
C ASP A 405 -6.43 -28.67 16.35
N PRO A 406 -5.34 -28.83 17.13
CA PRO A 406 -4.01 -29.08 16.59
C PRO A 406 -3.92 -30.33 15.70
N LYS A 407 -4.72 -31.38 15.96
CA LYS A 407 -4.70 -32.62 15.17
C LYS A 407 -5.18 -32.39 13.74
N LYS A 408 -6.14 -31.48 13.51
CA LYS A 408 -6.54 -31.09 12.16
C LYS A 408 -5.40 -30.45 11.37
N CYS A 409 -4.49 -29.71 12.03
CA CYS A 409 -3.31 -29.14 11.37
C CYS A 409 -2.27 -30.21 11.01
N LEU A 410 -2.19 -31.30 11.77
CA LEU A 410 -1.34 -32.45 11.46
C LEU A 410 -1.84 -33.16 10.20
N THR A 411 -3.14 -33.45 10.12
CA THR A 411 -3.77 -34.18 8.99
C THR A 411 -4.02 -33.33 7.75
N CYS A 412 -3.85 -32.00 7.83
CA CYS A 412 -4.08 -31.10 6.71
C CYS A 412 -3.10 -31.36 5.56
N LYS A 413 -3.61 -31.75 4.40
CA LYS A 413 -2.77 -32.05 3.21
C LYS A 413 -2.22 -30.78 2.55
N THR A 414 -2.91 -29.65 2.68
CA THR A 414 -2.49 -28.38 2.11
C THR A 414 -1.78 -27.49 3.13
N VAL A 415 -1.03 -26.50 2.64
CA VAL A 415 -0.37 -25.47 3.46
C VAL A 415 -0.76 -24.07 3.00
N ASP A 416 -2.04 -23.92 2.62
CA ASP A 416 -2.59 -22.70 2.04
C ASP A 416 -2.42 -21.50 2.99
N CYS A 417 -2.53 -21.72 4.30
CA CYS A 417 -2.34 -20.68 5.32
C CYS A 417 -0.94 -20.04 5.26
N ALA A 418 0.10 -20.85 5.00
CA ALA A 418 1.44 -20.34 4.80
C ALA A 418 1.50 -19.55 3.49
N TYR A 419 1.02 -20.12 2.38
CA TYR A 419 1.03 -19.48 1.06
C TYR A 419 0.29 -18.14 1.02
N ALA A 420 -0.81 -18.04 1.76
CA ALA A 420 -1.63 -16.84 1.84
C ALA A 420 -1.02 -15.72 2.69
N CYS A 421 -0.06 -16.02 3.58
CA CYS A 421 0.54 -15.02 4.45
C CYS A 421 1.36 -13.97 3.66
N PRO A 422 0.96 -12.68 3.67
CA PRO A 422 1.61 -11.65 2.87
C PRO A 422 2.99 -11.25 3.40
N VAL A 423 3.30 -11.57 4.67
CA VAL A 423 4.62 -11.37 5.31
C VAL A 423 5.47 -12.65 5.37
N GLY A 424 5.03 -13.74 4.73
CA GLY A 424 5.88 -14.94 4.55
C GLY A 424 6.09 -15.81 5.79
N LEU A 425 5.15 -15.83 6.75
CA LEU A 425 5.21 -16.68 7.96
C LEU A 425 4.91 -18.14 7.65
N THR A 426 5.87 -18.86 7.08
CA THR A 426 5.69 -20.25 6.63
C THR A 426 5.68 -21.29 7.76
N ASP A 427 6.23 -20.96 8.92
CA ASP A 427 6.37 -21.81 10.09
C ASP A 427 5.12 -21.83 11.00
N MET A 428 4.06 -21.10 10.63
CA MET A 428 2.78 -21.07 11.36
C MET A 428 2.23 -22.47 11.63
N ARG A 429 2.24 -23.35 10.63
CA ARG A 429 1.71 -24.72 10.75
C ARG A 429 2.45 -25.51 11.84
N ALA A 430 3.77 -25.43 11.88
CA ALA A 430 4.57 -26.13 12.89
C ALA A 430 4.23 -25.63 14.30
N SER A 431 4.05 -24.32 14.46
CA SER A 431 3.63 -23.73 15.74
C SER A 431 2.22 -24.18 16.15
N PHE A 432 1.27 -24.23 15.22
CA PHE A 432 -0.09 -24.73 15.50
C PHE A 432 -0.09 -26.19 15.96
N ILE A 433 0.70 -27.05 15.33
CA ILE A 433 0.80 -28.47 15.71
C ILE A 433 1.45 -28.60 17.09
N LYS A 434 2.53 -27.86 17.36
CA LYS A 434 3.30 -28.00 18.61
C LYS A 434 2.64 -27.33 19.83
N LYS A 435 2.04 -26.15 19.63
CA LYS A 435 1.57 -25.27 20.73
C LYS A 435 0.07 -25.01 20.70
N GLY A 436 -0.63 -25.35 19.63
CA GLY A 436 -2.01 -24.91 19.42
C GLY A 436 -2.18 -23.42 19.09
N GLU A 437 -1.07 -22.68 18.98
CA GLU A 437 -1.07 -21.25 18.72
C GLU A 437 0.16 -20.80 17.94
N PHE A 438 0.08 -19.63 17.33
CA PHE A 438 1.15 -18.96 16.63
C PHE A 438 1.19 -17.48 17.01
N LYS A 439 2.34 -17.06 17.52
CA LYS A 439 2.64 -15.67 17.88
C LYS A 439 3.99 -15.31 17.27
N SER A 440 4.04 -14.20 16.55
CA SER A 440 5.24 -13.76 15.85
C SER A 440 5.28 -12.25 15.77
N PHE A 441 6.47 -11.69 15.99
CA PHE A 441 6.73 -10.27 15.84
C PHE A 441 6.34 -9.74 14.45
N LYS A 442 6.61 -10.50 13.38
CA LYS A 442 6.27 -10.09 12.02
C LYS A 442 4.78 -10.25 11.68
N CYS A 443 3.98 -10.88 12.53
CA CYS A 443 2.56 -11.11 12.24
C CYS A 443 1.83 -9.76 12.26
N ILE A 444 1.24 -9.38 11.13
CA ILE A 444 0.47 -8.14 10.95
C ILE A 444 -1.05 -8.32 11.04
N GLY A 445 -1.53 -9.53 11.36
CA GLY A 445 -2.95 -9.76 11.59
C GLY A 445 -3.89 -9.50 10.40
N VAL A 446 -3.43 -9.65 9.15
CA VAL A 446 -4.27 -9.49 7.94
C VAL A 446 -5.41 -10.49 7.85
N GLY A 447 -5.21 -11.70 8.39
CA GLY A 447 -6.26 -12.72 8.38
C GLY A 447 -6.35 -13.59 7.14
N ASP A 448 -5.50 -13.37 6.13
CA ASP A 448 -5.47 -14.18 4.91
C ASP A 448 -5.29 -15.68 5.20
N CYS A 449 -4.57 -16.05 6.27
CA CYS A 449 -4.43 -17.44 6.70
C CYS A 449 -5.73 -18.03 7.29
N VAL A 450 -6.56 -17.21 7.91
CA VAL A 450 -7.89 -17.58 8.44
C VAL A 450 -8.87 -17.78 7.29
N GLU A 451 -8.82 -16.92 6.27
CA GLU A 451 -9.68 -17.02 5.07
C GLU A 451 -9.48 -18.31 4.29
N VAL A 452 -8.23 -18.71 4.08
CA VAL A 452 -7.90 -19.85 3.22
C VAL A 452 -7.88 -21.19 3.95
N CYS A 453 -8.07 -21.20 5.28
CA CYS A 453 -8.01 -22.45 6.04
C CYS A 453 -9.19 -23.36 5.65
N PRO A 454 -8.95 -24.53 5.01
CA PRO A 454 -10.03 -25.37 4.50
C PRO A 454 -10.91 -25.96 5.61
N TYR A 455 -10.37 -26.08 6.83
CA TYR A 455 -11.07 -26.61 7.98
C TYR A 455 -11.64 -25.54 8.92
N ASN A 456 -11.53 -24.24 8.57
CA ASN A 456 -11.91 -23.13 9.45
C ASN A 456 -11.32 -23.25 10.88
N ASN A 457 -10.09 -23.76 10.95
CA ASN A 457 -9.47 -24.17 12.21
C ASN A 457 -8.68 -23.05 12.89
N ILE A 458 -8.26 -22.02 12.14
CA ILE A 458 -7.48 -20.89 12.65
C ILE A 458 -8.43 -19.77 13.06
N THR A 459 -8.24 -19.21 14.27
CA THR A 459 -9.00 -18.07 14.78
C THR A 459 -8.07 -17.01 15.33
N PHE A 460 -8.52 -15.75 15.31
CA PHE A 460 -7.86 -14.68 16.06
C PHE A 460 -8.10 -14.86 17.55
N TYR A 461 -7.05 -14.63 18.35
CA TYR A 461 -7.13 -14.51 19.79
C TYR A 461 -6.58 -13.13 20.15
N ASP A 462 -7.42 -12.29 20.74
CA ASP A 462 -7.09 -10.92 21.15
C ASP A 462 -7.85 -10.54 22.42
N ALA A 463 -7.82 -9.27 22.82
CA ALA A 463 -8.52 -8.77 23.99
C ALA A 463 -10.00 -9.22 24.07
N ARG A 464 -10.71 -9.31 22.93
CA ARG A 464 -12.11 -9.76 22.90
C ARG A 464 -12.24 -11.21 23.34
N SER A 465 -11.34 -12.07 22.86
CA SER A 465 -11.29 -13.48 23.24
C SER A 465 -10.94 -13.64 24.71
N TRP A 466 -9.96 -12.87 25.19
CA TRP A 466 -9.53 -12.90 26.59
C TRP A 466 -10.65 -12.46 27.55
N ILE A 467 -11.36 -11.36 27.24
CA ILE A 467 -12.52 -10.90 28.02
C ILE A 467 -13.59 -11.99 28.04
N LYS A 468 -13.91 -12.58 26.89
CA LYS A 468 -14.93 -13.64 26.80
C LYS A 468 -14.58 -14.87 27.65
N GLU A 469 -13.32 -15.31 27.64
CA GLU A 469 -12.85 -16.42 28.48
C GLU A 469 -12.96 -16.09 29.97
N LYS A 470 -12.62 -14.86 30.38
CA LYS A 470 -12.73 -14.42 31.78
C LYS A 470 -14.17 -14.31 32.25
N LEU A 471 -15.07 -13.73 31.45
CA LEU A 471 -16.49 -13.65 31.79
C LEU A 471 -17.14 -15.04 31.90
N HIS A 472 -16.82 -15.97 31.00
CA HIS A 472 -17.31 -17.35 31.12
C HIS A 472 -16.79 -18.05 32.38
N SER A 473 -15.54 -17.82 32.79
CA SER A 473 -15.00 -18.41 34.03
C SER A 473 -15.67 -17.88 35.30
N ILE A 474 -16.24 -16.68 35.27
CA ILE A 474 -16.96 -16.08 36.40
C ILE A 474 -18.35 -16.69 36.55
N ASN A 475 -19.07 -16.91 35.43
CA ASN A 475 -20.42 -17.50 35.44
C ASN A 475 -20.47 -19.00 35.79
N PHE A 476 -19.33 -19.70 35.86
CA PHE A 476 -19.26 -21.10 36.33
C PHE A 476 -18.83 -21.22 37.80
N ASN A 477 -18.41 -20.12 38.43
CA ASN A 477 -17.99 -20.06 39.82
C ASN A 477 -19.01 -19.32 40.72
N LEU A 478 -20.16 -18.96 40.16
CA LEU A 478 -21.39 -18.54 40.84
C LEU A 478 -22.42 -19.66 40.62
#